data_AF-A0A426QKA1-F1
#
_entry.id   AF-A0A426QKA1-F1
#
_cell.length_a   1.000
_cell.length_b   1.000
_cell.length_c   1.000
_cell.angle_alpha   90.00
_cell.angle_beta   90.00
_cell.angle_gamma   90.00
#
_symmetry.space_group_name_H-M   'P 1'
#
loop_
_entity.id
_entity.type
_entity.pdbx_description
1 polymer ?
#
loop_
_entity_poly.entity_id
_entity_poly.type
_entity_poly.pdbx_seq_one_letter_code
_entity_poly.pdbx_strand_id
1 'polypeptide(L)'
;MANDAKAATVDAVGSAAADKPWFGHRGNLYAMAIVALTALGSVWALALDTRWIYLLVYVWFGLGYGIFLQYGRFCMASAVRDLFAVGVPRMAVGMLIAVMLFSLTAAAVQVLGVNTFHPHPMGWHILIGALIFGFGIVFTGGCASGSLYKTGEGNLGSLLVVISISFSQAIYVAQSGWLDKLVPASWTASAAEKMMPEELSVTEGWFDQFVAGYVWDLQGGQLAGQLGIDGMFTGPFLANALLGAIIPSLLLMIYLYHSAYKKGYLRRAKIEAPRMGDHLRGIWSMVTSSRNTAIAGLCLGVLAGGHMWATGELREHYEIFNFGELLAEMEYTEGLSMQDTVFDPGYWYITTQEAQWGAWAMDKAGVDMTDNIFFGLENGIPNPLINAPGWMSIGIILGAAVIALWRREFKWKIPNLEAAVFAIVGGALMGLGARIAMGCNIGAFFATVTNGDLSGWVFLAGMAAGGYLGVKAFNWWMEWRAGDDDLAI
;
A
#
# COMPACT_ATOMS: atom_id res chain seq x y z
N MET A 1 -48.61 36.04 -5.51
CA MET A 1 -49.09 35.48 -6.80
C MET A 1 -47.98 35.10 -7.77
N ALA A 2 -47.02 35.98 -8.13
CA ALA A 2 -45.87 35.56 -8.97
C ALA A 2 -44.72 34.86 -8.20
N ASN A 3 -44.58 35.12 -6.90
CA ASN A 3 -43.58 34.45 -6.05
C ASN A 3 -43.99 33.05 -5.58
N ASP A 4 -45.30 32.78 -5.50
CA ASP A 4 -45.81 31.48 -5.05
C ASP A 4 -45.68 30.39 -6.13
N ALA A 5 -45.73 30.78 -7.40
CA ALA A 5 -45.52 29.88 -8.53
C ALA A 5 -44.05 29.43 -8.65
N LYS A 6 -43.09 30.29 -8.29
CA LYS A 6 -41.65 29.96 -8.29
C LYS A 6 -41.27 29.03 -7.13
N ALA A 7 -41.86 29.23 -5.96
CA ALA A 7 -41.70 28.31 -4.82
C ALA A 7 -42.24 26.91 -5.14
N ALA A 8 -43.44 26.82 -5.73
CA ALA A 8 -44.04 25.55 -6.14
C ALA A 8 -43.22 24.80 -7.21
N THR A 9 -42.52 25.50 -8.11
CA THR A 9 -41.65 24.85 -9.11
C THR A 9 -40.32 24.36 -8.53
N VAL A 10 -39.81 24.97 -7.47
CA VAL A 10 -38.56 24.53 -6.81
C VAL A 10 -38.82 23.31 -5.93
N ASP A 11 -39.97 23.25 -5.26
CA ASP A 11 -40.41 22.08 -4.47
C ASP A 11 -40.77 20.87 -5.36
N ALA A 12 -41.23 21.10 -6.60
CA ALA A 12 -41.51 20.03 -7.57
C ALA A 12 -40.24 19.40 -8.17
N VAL A 13 -39.15 20.16 -8.34
CA VAL A 13 -37.87 19.63 -8.84
C VAL A 13 -37.08 18.92 -7.73
N GLY A 14 -37.24 19.34 -6.47
CA GLY A 14 -36.65 18.68 -5.30
C GLY A 14 -37.28 17.34 -4.93
N SER A 15 -38.59 17.17 -5.18
CA SER A 15 -39.33 15.93 -4.85
C SER A 15 -39.19 14.84 -5.92
N ALA A 16 -38.97 15.18 -7.20
CA ALA A 16 -38.86 14.18 -8.27
C ALA A 16 -37.54 13.34 -8.24
N ALA A 17 -36.53 13.77 -7.47
CA ALA A 17 -35.28 13.03 -7.31
C ALA A 17 -35.31 12.02 -6.14
N ALA A 18 -36.35 12.05 -5.31
CA ALA A 18 -36.45 11.27 -4.08
C ALA A 18 -37.07 9.87 -4.26
N ASP A 19 -37.75 9.60 -5.39
CA ASP A 19 -38.60 8.40 -5.54
C ASP A 19 -38.06 7.32 -6.49
N LYS A 20 -36.79 7.41 -6.92
CA LYS A 20 -36.21 6.25 -7.62
C LYS A 20 -35.88 5.17 -6.61
N PRO A 21 -36.35 3.91 -6.81
CA PRO A 21 -35.89 2.79 -5.98
C PRO A 21 -34.37 2.74 -6.01
N TRP A 22 -33.73 2.13 -5.01
CA TRP A 22 -32.27 2.08 -4.92
C TRP A 22 -31.61 1.60 -6.24
N PHE A 23 -32.25 0.67 -6.96
CA PHE A 23 -31.84 0.17 -8.27
C PHE A 23 -32.03 1.17 -9.45
N GLY A 24 -32.85 2.19 -9.29
CA GLY A 24 -33.11 3.21 -10.32
C GLY A 24 -32.01 4.26 -10.46
N HIS A 25 -31.00 4.25 -9.58
CA HIS A 25 -29.83 5.11 -9.69
C HIS A 25 -28.73 4.46 -10.56
N ARG A 26 -28.30 5.17 -11.61
CA ARG A 26 -27.24 4.68 -12.53
C ARG A 26 -25.95 4.28 -11.80
N GLY A 27 -25.54 5.01 -10.76
CA GLY A 27 -24.37 4.67 -9.94
C GLY A 27 -24.50 3.29 -9.27
N ASN A 28 -25.68 2.98 -8.71
CA ASN A 28 -25.93 1.69 -8.08
C ASN A 28 -25.96 0.56 -9.12
N LEU A 29 -26.51 0.81 -10.31
CA LEU A 29 -26.45 -0.14 -11.43
C LEU A 29 -25.00 -0.45 -11.84
N TYR A 30 -24.14 0.57 -11.95
CA TYR A 30 -22.72 0.36 -12.27
C TYR A 30 -21.97 -0.38 -11.16
N ALA A 31 -22.23 -0.05 -9.89
CA ALA A 31 -21.65 -0.77 -8.76
C ALA A 31 -22.04 -2.26 -8.76
N MET A 32 -23.32 -2.58 -9.00
CA MET A 32 -23.78 -3.96 -9.15
C MET A 32 -23.17 -4.63 -10.38
N ALA A 33 -23.06 -3.92 -11.51
CA ALA A 33 -22.45 -4.46 -12.72
C ALA A 33 -20.99 -4.86 -12.48
N ILE A 34 -20.21 -4.04 -11.77
CA ILE A 34 -18.83 -4.39 -11.41
C ILE A 34 -18.80 -5.70 -10.61
N VAL A 35 -19.59 -5.80 -9.52
CA VAL A 35 -19.62 -7.01 -8.68
C VAL A 35 -20.12 -8.23 -9.45
N ALA A 36 -21.15 -8.06 -10.28
CA ALA A 36 -21.70 -9.14 -11.11
C ALA A 36 -20.70 -9.62 -12.16
N LEU A 37 -19.98 -8.71 -12.82
CA LEU A 37 -18.93 -9.07 -13.77
C LEU A 37 -17.75 -9.76 -13.09
N THR A 38 -17.34 -9.33 -11.90
CA THR A 38 -16.32 -10.02 -11.11
C THR A 38 -16.77 -11.43 -10.73
N ALA A 39 -18.03 -11.61 -10.31
CA ALA A 39 -18.58 -12.93 -9.98
C ALA A 39 -18.70 -13.85 -11.21
N LEU A 40 -19.22 -13.34 -12.33
CA LEU A 40 -19.32 -14.11 -13.58
C LEU A 40 -17.94 -14.48 -14.13
N GLY A 41 -16.98 -13.54 -14.07
CA GLY A 41 -15.59 -13.80 -14.43
C GLY A 41 -14.94 -14.86 -13.52
N SER A 42 -15.27 -14.86 -12.22
CA SER A 42 -14.81 -15.88 -11.28
C SER A 42 -15.35 -17.27 -11.64
N VAL A 43 -16.65 -17.36 -11.93
CA VAL A 43 -17.28 -18.63 -12.36
C VAL A 43 -16.68 -19.11 -13.66
N TRP A 44 -16.45 -18.21 -14.61
CA TRP A 44 -15.82 -18.55 -15.89
C TRP A 44 -14.38 -19.05 -15.71
N ALA A 45 -13.57 -18.36 -14.91
CA ALA A 45 -12.20 -18.79 -14.61
C ALA A 45 -12.16 -20.18 -13.96
N LEU A 46 -13.00 -20.42 -12.95
CA LEU A 46 -13.10 -21.72 -12.28
C LEU A 46 -13.66 -22.84 -13.18
N ALA A 47 -14.45 -22.48 -14.20
CA ALA A 47 -14.92 -23.44 -15.20
C ALA A 47 -13.84 -23.84 -16.21
N LEU A 48 -12.82 -22.99 -16.41
CA LEU A 48 -11.65 -23.34 -17.23
C LEU A 48 -10.67 -24.22 -16.45
N ASP A 49 -10.31 -23.79 -15.24
CA ASP A 49 -9.43 -24.53 -14.35
C ASP A 49 -9.69 -24.09 -12.90
N THR A 50 -9.85 -25.05 -12.00
CA THR A 50 -10.08 -24.77 -10.57
C THR A 50 -8.88 -24.08 -9.90
N ARG A 51 -7.66 -24.25 -10.42
CA ARG A 51 -6.42 -23.62 -9.91
C ARG A 51 -6.48 -22.09 -9.94
N TRP A 52 -7.33 -21.50 -10.80
CA TRP A 52 -7.57 -20.05 -10.81
C TRP A 52 -8.16 -19.50 -9.51
N ILE A 53 -8.62 -20.37 -8.58
CA ILE A 53 -9.00 -19.97 -7.22
C ILE A 53 -7.90 -19.14 -6.54
N TYR A 54 -6.63 -19.44 -6.80
CA TYR A 54 -5.49 -18.69 -6.24
C TYR A 54 -5.50 -17.21 -6.66
N LEU A 55 -5.64 -16.96 -7.97
CA LEU A 55 -5.78 -15.60 -8.49
C LEU A 55 -7.07 -14.93 -7.98
N LEU A 56 -8.17 -15.67 -7.88
CA LEU A 56 -9.44 -15.14 -7.42
C LEU A 56 -9.42 -14.70 -5.95
N VAL A 57 -8.62 -15.35 -5.10
CA VAL A 57 -8.39 -14.88 -3.72
C VAL A 57 -7.83 -13.45 -3.74
N TYR A 58 -6.86 -13.14 -4.62
CA TYR A 58 -6.33 -11.79 -4.78
C TYR A 58 -7.37 -10.80 -5.34
N VAL A 59 -8.18 -11.21 -6.33
CA VAL A 59 -9.25 -10.36 -6.89
C VAL A 59 -10.27 -9.97 -5.83
N TRP A 60 -10.80 -10.94 -5.08
CA TRP A 60 -11.85 -10.72 -4.09
C TRP A 60 -11.32 -10.04 -2.84
N PHE A 61 -10.10 -10.36 -2.42
CA PHE A 61 -9.40 -9.59 -1.41
C PHE A 61 -9.30 -8.13 -1.86
N GLY A 62 -8.76 -7.85 -3.05
CA GLY A 62 -8.63 -6.50 -3.58
C GLY A 62 -9.96 -5.76 -3.61
N LEU A 63 -11.04 -6.38 -4.09
CA LEU A 63 -12.38 -5.79 -4.13
C LEU A 63 -12.90 -5.42 -2.74
N GLY A 64 -12.86 -6.36 -1.78
CA GLY A 64 -13.29 -6.10 -0.41
C GLY A 64 -12.42 -5.03 0.27
N TYR A 65 -11.11 -5.14 0.09
CA TYR A 65 -10.14 -4.21 0.67
C TYR A 65 -10.30 -2.80 0.11
N GLY A 66 -10.51 -2.65 -1.20
CA GLY A 66 -10.77 -1.38 -1.89
C GLY A 66 -12.03 -0.67 -1.38
N ILE A 67 -13.10 -1.43 -1.07
CA ILE A 67 -14.31 -0.88 -0.45
C ILE A 67 -13.96 -0.22 0.90
N PHE A 68 -13.21 -0.91 1.76
CA PHE A 68 -12.86 -0.38 3.08
C PHE A 68 -11.83 0.76 3.03
N LEU A 69 -10.88 0.70 2.09
CA LEU A 69 -9.93 1.79 1.85
C LEU A 69 -10.67 3.09 1.49
N GLN A 70 -11.60 3.04 0.53
CA GLN A 70 -12.39 4.21 0.14
C GLN A 70 -13.34 4.62 1.27
N TYR A 71 -14.03 3.66 1.92
CA TYR A 71 -14.97 3.91 3.01
C TYR A 71 -14.36 4.71 4.15
N GLY A 72 -13.14 4.34 4.56
CA GLY A 72 -12.37 4.98 5.63
C GLY A 72 -11.50 6.15 5.18
N ARG A 73 -11.40 6.41 3.87
CA ARG A 73 -10.42 7.30 3.22
C ARG A 73 -8.99 6.98 3.66
N PHE A 74 -8.70 5.68 3.76
CA PHE A 74 -7.53 5.14 4.42
C PHE A 74 -6.28 5.38 3.58
N CYS A 75 -5.44 6.32 4.01
CA CYS A 75 -4.25 6.75 3.28
C CYS A 75 -3.12 7.07 4.25
N MET A 76 -2.02 6.34 4.21
CA MET A 76 -0.88 6.58 5.11
C MET A 76 -0.22 7.94 4.83
N ALA A 77 -0.29 8.44 3.60
CA ALA A 77 0.12 9.80 3.28
C ALA A 77 -0.57 10.85 4.13
N SER A 78 -1.88 10.71 4.30
CA SER A 78 -2.68 11.60 5.13
C SER A 78 -2.36 11.42 6.60
N ALA A 79 -1.98 10.21 7.05
CA ALA A 79 -1.54 10.00 8.43
C ALA A 79 -0.27 10.79 8.78
N VAL A 80 0.70 10.84 7.86
CA VAL A 80 1.95 11.60 8.04
C VAL A 80 1.71 13.10 7.82
N ARG A 81 1.16 13.47 6.66
CA ARG A 81 0.99 14.87 6.26
C ARG A 81 0.00 15.60 7.16
N ASP A 82 -1.18 15.04 7.45
CA ASP A 82 -2.20 15.75 8.23
C ASP A 82 -1.77 15.92 9.69
N LEU A 83 -0.88 15.06 10.20
CA LEU A 83 -0.29 15.20 11.53
C LEU A 83 0.66 16.41 11.60
N PHE A 84 1.53 16.59 10.61
CA PHE A 84 2.50 17.70 10.60
C PHE A 84 1.93 19.02 10.07
N ALA A 85 1.05 18.97 9.06
CA ALA A 85 0.49 20.16 8.44
C ALA A 85 -0.68 20.74 9.24
N VAL A 86 -1.52 19.90 9.85
CA VAL A 86 -2.79 20.33 10.48
C VAL A 86 -2.90 19.91 11.96
N GLY A 87 -2.09 18.95 12.42
CA GLY A 87 -2.16 18.44 13.78
C GLY A 87 -3.38 17.52 14.02
N VAL A 88 -3.85 16.81 12.99
CA VAL A 88 -5.04 15.94 13.10
C VAL A 88 -4.64 14.46 13.06
N PRO A 89 -4.73 13.71 14.17
CA PRO A 89 -4.24 12.32 14.26
C PRO A 89 -5.22 11.27 13.70
N ARG A 90 -6.35 11.69 13.11
CA ARG A 90 -7.47 10.82 12.71
C ARG A 90 -7.04 9.60 11.88
N MET A 91 -6.21 9.81 10.85
CA MET A 91 -5.76 8.73 9.97
C MET A 91 -4.72 7.84 10.63
N ALA A 92 -3.80 8.43 11.41
CA ALA A 92 -2.82 7.68 12.18
C ALA A 92 -3.50 6.73 13.18
N VAL A 93 -4.56 7.17 13.86
CA VAL A 93 -5.32 6.32 14.78
C VAL A 93 -5.98 5.14 14.06
N GLY A 94 -6.59 5.36 12.89
CA GLY A 94 -7.13 4.28 12.06
C GLY A 94 -6.07 3.25 11.66
N MET A 95 -4.89 3.72 11.30
CA MET A 95 -3.74 2.90 10.94
C MET A 95 -3.28 2.02 12.11
N LEU A 96 -3.17 2.59 13.31
CA LEU A 96 -2.74 1.84 14.50
C LEU A 96 -3.77 0.79 14.90
N ILE A 97 -5.07 1.06 14.75
CA ILE A 97 -6.12 0.04 14.95
C ILE A 97 -5.94 -1.11 13.96
N ALA A 98 -5.70 -0.80 12.67
CA ALA A 98 -5.46 -1.82 11.66
C ALA A 98 -4.20 -2.64 11.97
N VAL A 99 -3.11 -2.01 12.42
CA VAL A 99 -1.86 -2.70 12.80
C VAL A 99 -2.12 -3.65 13.96
N MET A 100 -2.78 -3.18 15.03
CA MET A 100 -3.06 -4.01 16.20
C MET A 100 -3.94 -5.23 15.86
N LEU A 101 -4.92 -5.06 14.97
CA LEU A 101 -5.79 -6.17 14.61
C LEU A 101 -5.15 -7.11 13.60
N PHE A 102 -4.45 -6.58 12.60
CA PHE A 102 -3.73 -7.41 11.64
C PHE A 102 -2.64 -8.23 12.34
N SER A 103 -1.93 -7.67 13.33
CA SER A 103 -0.92 -8.43 14.07
C SER A 103 -1.50 -9.61 14.83
N LEU A 104 -2.71 -9.49 15.38
CA LEU A 104 -3.41 -10.61 16.01
C LEU A 104 -3.82 -11.68 15.00
N THR A 105 -4.33 -11.28 13.84
CA THR A 105 -4.69 -12.24 12.79
C THR A 105 -3.48 -12.89 12.15
N ALA A 106 -2.38 -12.15 11.94
CA ALA A 106 -1.11 -12.68 11.43
C ALA A 106 -0.48 -13.65 12.43
N ALA A 107 -0.53 -13.34 13.74
CA ALA A 107 -0.13 -14.30 14.76
C ALA A 107 -0.96 -15.58 14.71
N ALA A 108 -2.28 -15.49 14.49
CA ALA A 108 -3.12 -16.67 14.31
C ALA A 108 -2.73 -17.48 13.06
N VAL A 109 -2.48 -16.83 11.92
CA VAL A 109 -1.98 -17.49 10.70
C VAL A 109 -0.63 -18.19 10.95
N GLN A 110 0.26 -17.54 11.70
CA GLN A 110 1.55 -18.12 12.07
C GLN A 110 1.42 -19.35 12.97
N VAL A 111 0.46 -19.37 13.91
CA VAL A 111 0.16 -20.56 14.73
C VAL A 111 -0.33 -21.72 13.88
N LEU A 112 -1.06 -21.43 12.79
CA LEU A 112 -1.55 -22.45 11.87
C LEU A 112 -0.45 -23.03 10.96
N GLY A 113 0.72 -22.41 10.91
CA GLY A 113 1.85 -22.88 10.08
C GLY A 113 1.80 -22.43 8.62
N VAL A 114 0.76 -21.69 8.21
CA VAL A 114 0.53 -21.25 6.82
C VAL A 114 0.91 -19.78 6.58
N ASN A 115 1.79 -19.21 7.42
CA ASN A 115 2.23 -17.83 7.24
C ASN A 115 3.23 -17.71 6.09
N THR A 116 2.93 -16.82 5.13
CA THR A 116 3.77 -16.57 3.94
C THR A 116 4.77 -15.41 4.12
N PHE A 117 4.79 -14.75 5.29
CA PHE A 117 5.63 -13.58 5.51
C PHE A 117 7.12 -13.94 5.68
N HIS A 118 7.97 -13.23 4.95
CA HIS A 118 9.43 -13.29 5.08
C HIS A 118 9.98 -11.99 5.70
N PRO A 119 10.83 -12.08 6.75
CA PRO A 119 11.41 -10.90 7.39
C PRO A 119 12.27 -10.07 6.45
N HIS A 120 12.21 -8.75 6.57
CA HIS A 120 13.02 -7.84 5.76
C HIS A 120 14.41 -7.65 6.37
N PRO A 121 15.47 -7.59 5.53
CA PRO A 121 16.82 -7.34 5.98
C PRO A 121 16.96 -5.96 6.63
N MET A 122 17.48 -5.89 7.85
CA MET A 122 17.57 -4.63 8.58
C MET A 122 18.87 -3.88 8.24
N GLY A 123 18.75 -2.68 7.69
CA GLY A 123 19.91 -1.83 7.39
C GLY A 123 19.55 -0.36 7.15
N TRP A 124 20.56 0.46 6.84
CA TRP A 124 20.36 1.90 6.60
C TRP A 124 19.45 2.20 5.41
N HIS A 125 19.37 1.26 4.45
CA HIS A 125 18.61 1.40 3.22
C HIS A 125 17.12 1.61 3.48
N ILE A 126 16.56 0.96 4.52
CA ILE A 126 15.18 1.16 4.95
C ILE A 126 14.93 2.63 5.26
N LEU A 127 15.81 3.26 6.04
CA LEU A 127 15.64 4.64 6.47
C LEU A 127 15.75 5.62 5.30
N ILE A 128 16.75 5.44 4.43
CA ILE A 128 16.97 6.31 3.27
C ILE A 128 15.87 6.14 2.23
N GLY A 129 15.53 4.90 1.87
CA GLY A 129 14.44 4.61 0.94
C GLY A 129 13.09 5.12 1.46
N ALA A 130 12.80 4.92 2.76
CA ALA A 130 11.59 5.46 3.37
C ALA A 130 11.56 6.99 3.40
N LEU A 131 12.70 7.66 3.61
CA LEU A 131 12.78 9.12 3.53
C LEU A 131 12.45 9.63 2.13
N ILE A 132 13.04 9.05 1.08
CA ILE A 132 12.74 9.39 -0.31
C ILE A 132 11.26 9.13 -0.63
N PHE A 133 10.75 7.97 -0.20
CA PHE A 133 9.35 7.58 -0.37
C PHE A 133 8.39 8.57 0.31
N GLY A 134 8.67 8.91 1.57
CA GLY A 134 7.90 9.85 2.38
C GLY A 134 7.89 11.26 1.78
N PHE A 135 9.00 11.70 1.20
CA PHE A 135 9.09 12.97 0.49
C PHE A 135 8.19 12.97 -0.76
N GLY A 136 8.25 11.91 -1.58
CA GLY A 136 7.45 11.76 -2.79
C GLY A 136 5.94 11.77 -2.53
N ILE A 137 5.50 11.17 -1.42
CA ILE A 137 4.09 11.13 -0.99
C ILE A 137 3.44 12.53 -0.90
N VAL A 138 4.20 13.57 -0.53
CA VAL A 138 3.65 14.92 -0.37
C VAL A 138 3.21 15.50 -1.72
N PHE A 139 4.02 15.29 -2.76
CA PHE A 139 3.75 15.80 -4.11
C PHE A 139 2.61 15.06 -4.81
N THR A 140 2.46 13.76 -4.56
CA THR A 140 1.35 12.98 -5.13
C THR A 140 0.02 13.19 -4.38
N GLY A 141 0.06 13.73 -3.16
CA GLY A 141 -1.09 13.86 -2.28
C GLY A 141 -1.71 12.49 -1.90
N GLY A 142 -0.94 11.40 -2.02
CA GLY A 142 -1.39 10.02 -1.81
C GLY A 142 -0.23 9.05 -1.57
N CYS A 143 -0.50 7.95 -0.87
CA CYS A 143 0.41 6.80 -0.86
C CYS A 143 0.00 5.81 -1.96
N ALA A 144 0.75 4.74 -2.19
CA ALA A 144 0.44 3.78 -3.26
C ALA A 144 -1.01 3.23 -3.17
N SER A 145 -1.42 2.73 -2.00
CA SER A 145 -2.83 2.33 -1.74
C SER A 145 -3.82 3.48 -1.88
N GLY A 146 -3.40 4.69 -1.47
CA GLY A 146 -4.17 5.91 -1.63
C GLY A 146 -4.45 6.24 -3.09
N SER A 147 -3.46 6.07 -3.96
CA SER A 147 -3.56 6.32 -5.39
C SER A 147 -4.45 5.28 -6.08
N LEU A 148 -4.35 4.00 -5.69
CA LEU A 148 -5.24 2.95 -6.21
C LEU A 148 -6.73 3.24 -5.91
N TYR A 149 -7.10 3.45 -4.64
CA TYR A 149 -8.53 3.66 -4.34
C TYR A 149 -9.06 4.99 -4.93
N LYS A 150 -8.24 6.05 -4.97
CA LYS A 150 -8.64 7.34 -5.59
C LYS A 150 -8.80 7.24 -7.10
N THR A 151 -8.01 6.40 -7.77
CA THR A 151 -8.25 6.03 -9.18
C THR A 151 -9.65 5.43 -9.32
N GLY A 152 -10.05 4.55 -8.40
CA GLY A 152 -11.41 4.01 -8.32
C GLY A 152 -12.51 5.06 -8.08
N GLU A 153 -12.18 6.21 -7.49
CA GLU A 153 -13.11 7.36 -7.36
C GLU A 153 -13.24 8.20 -8.64
N GLY A 154 -12.43 7.91 -9.67
CA GLY A 154 -12.37 8.67 -10.93
C GLY A 154 -11.26 9.73 -10.97
N ASN A 155 -10.26 9.68 -10.07
CA ASN A 155 -9.15 10.63 -10.07
C ASN A 155 -8.02 10.22 -11.02
N LEU A 156 -7.93 10.89 -12.17
CA LEU A 156 -6.88 10.61 -13.16
C LEU A 156 -5.49 11.06 -12.70
N GLY A 157 -5.38 12.05 -11.81
CA GLY A 157 -4.09 12.41 -11.20
C GLY A 157 -3.51 11.26 -10.37
N SER A 158 -4.37 10.55 -9.63
CA SER A 158 -3.96 9.36 -8.89
C SER A 158 -3.61 8.18 -9.81
N LEU A 159 -4.27 8.06 -10.96
CA LEU A 159 -3.89 7.07 -11.98
C LEU A 159 -2.49 7.36 -12.53
N LEU A 160 -2.17 8.62 -12.80
CA LEU A 160 -0.81 9.02 -13.21
C LEU A 160 0.25 8.67 -12.16
N VAL A 161 -0.07 8.79 -10.87
CA VAL A 161 0.83 8.35 -9.79
C VAL A 161 1.08 6.84 -9.87
N VAL A 162 0.04 6.02 -10.07
CA VAL A 162 0.19 4.57 -10.20
C VAL A 162 1.07 4.21 -11.39
N ILE A 163 0.80 4.80 -12.56
CA ILE A 163 1.61 4.61 -13.77
C ILE A 163 3.07 5.04 -13.52
N SER A 164 3.26 6.20 -12.92
CA SER A 164 4.60 6.70 -12.61
C SER A 164 5.38 5.77 -11.66
N ILE A 165 4.73 5.22 -10.62
CA ILE A 165 5.33 4.24 -9.72
C ILE A 165 5.67 2.95 -10.47
N SER A 166 4.80 2.47 -11.37
CA SER A 166 5.06 1.29 -12.20
C SER A 166 6.35 1.43 -13.02
N PHE A 167 6.43 2.48 -13.84
CA PHE A 167 7.56 2.67 -14.75
C PHE A 167 8.84 3.05 -14.01
N SER A 168 8.78 3.91 -13.00
CA SER A 168 9.98 4.34 -12.28
C SER A 168 10.69 3.20 -11.57
N GLN A 169 9.94 2.25 -10.99
CA GLN A 169 10.53 1.08 -10.35
C GLN A 169 11.13 0.14 -11.39
N ALA A 170 10.42 -0.14 -12.48
CA ALA A 170 10.90 -0.99 -13.55
C ALA A 170 12.20 -0.43 -14.17
N ILE A 171 12.21 0.87 -14.47
CA ILE A 171 13.40 1.57 -14.96
C ILE A 171 14.53 1.47 -13.94
N TYR A 172 14.27 1.73 -12.66
CA TYR A 172 15.33 1.78 -11.66
C TYR A 172 16.02 0.43 -11.44
N VAL A 173 15.27 -0.67 -11.43
CA VAL A 173 15.86 -2.00 -11.24
C VAL A 173 16.59 -2.50 -12.48
N ALA A 174 16.15 -2.11 -13.67
CA ALA A 174 16.79 -2.48 -14.94
C ALA A 174 17.89 -1.49 -15.41
N GLN A 175 18.16 -0.43 -14.65
CA GLN A 175 19.08 0.63 -15.09
C GLN A 175 20.54 0.28 -14.76
N SER A 176 21.35 0.11 -15.81
CA SER A 176 22.81 0.05 -15.76
C SER A 176 23.47 1.31 -16.32
N GLY A 177 24.78 1.46 -16.11
CA GLY A 177 25.60 2.52 -16.70
C GLY A 177 26.13 3.54 -15.71
N TRP A 178 25.63 4.78 -15.72
CA TRP A 178 26.23 5.85 -14.91
C TRP A 178 26.02 5.67 -13.40
N LEU A 179 24.93 5.01 -13.00
CA LEU A 179 24.65 4.68 -11.60
C LEU A 179 25.68 3.70 -11.04
N ASP A 180 26.22 2.81 -11.87
CA ASP A 180 27.18 1.78 -11.48
C ASP A 180 28.49 2.42 -10.95
N LYS A 181 28.83 3.62 -11.44
CA LYS A 181 29.96 4.41 -10.93
C LYS A 181 29.79 4.88 -9.49
N LEU A 182 28.56 4.86 -8.97
CA LEU A 182 28.24 5.21 -7.58
C LEU A 182 28.22 3.98 -6.67
N VAL A 183 28.39 2.78 -7.21
CA VAL A 183 28.39 1.54 -6.42
C VAL A 183 29.71 1.44 -5.64
N PRO A 184 29.67 1.19 -4.32
CA PRO A 184 30.87 0.87 -3.54
C PRO A 184 31.56 -0.40 -4.06
N ALA A 185 32.88 -0.37 -4.22
CA ALA A 185 33.66 -1.53 -4.67
C ALA A 185 33.46 -2.79 -3.81
N SER A 186 33.14 -2.61 -2.52
CA SER A 186 32.80 -3.73 -1.62
C SER A 186 31.53 -4.47 -2.05
N TRP A 187 30.54 -3.78 -2.60
CA TRP A 187 29.30 -4.41 -3.07
C TRP A 187 29.56 -5.19 -4.34
N THR A 188 30.30 -4.62 -5.30
CA THR A 188 30.70 -5.33 -6.52
C THR A 188 31.46 -6.61 -6.19
N ALA A 189 32.39 -6.56 -5.23
CA ALA A 189 33.15 -7.73 -4.80
C ALA A 189 32.25 -8.80 -4.14
N SER A 190 31.37 -8.42 -3.20
CA SER A 190 30.43 -9.35 -2.56
C SER A 190 29.45 -9.95 -3.58
N ALA A 191 28.93 -9.14 -4.51
CA ALA A 191 28.03 -9.59 -5.57
C ALA A 191 28.70 -10.60 -6.51
N ALA A 192 29.98 -10.40 -6.85
CA ALA A 192 30.75 -11.34 -7.68
C ALA A 192 31.03 -12.68 -6.98
N GLU A 193 31.01 -12.72 -5.64
CA GLU A 193 31.13 -13.96 -4.87
C GLU A 193 29.80 -14.75 -4.80
N LYS A 194 28.65 -14.09 -5.04
CA LYS A 194 27.37 -14.79 -5.12
C LYS A 194 27.33 -15.54 -6.45
N MET A 195 27.28 -16.87 -6.41
CA MET A 195 27.23 -17.73 -7.59
C MET A 195 25.91 -17.54 -8.35
N MET A 196 25.85 -16.54 -9.21
CA MET A 196 24.68 -16.18 -10.01
C MET A 196 24.69 -16.88 -11.37
N PRO A 197 23.51 -17.12 -11.99
CA PRO A 197 23.42 -17.61 -13.37
C PRO A 197 24.24 -16.75 -14.34
N GLU A 198 24.88 -17.37 -15.34
CA GLU A 198 25.72 -16.67 -16.33
C GLU A 198 24.91 -15.70 -17.20
N GLU A 199 23.60 -15.91 -17.27
CA GLU A 199 22.63 -15.11 -18.02
C GLU A 199 22.33 -13.76 -17.37
N LEU A 200 22.68 -13.55 -16.09
CA LEU A 200 22.43 -12.31 -15.36
C LEU A 200 23.68 -11.46 -15.22
N SER A 201 23.61 -10.21 -15.65
CA SER A 201 24.69 -9.23 -15.51
C SER A 201 24.76 -8.62 -14.10
N VAL A 202 24.83 -9.44 -13.03
CA VAL A 202 24.72 -8.98 -11.63
C VAL A 202 25.76 -7.95 -11.18
N THR A 203 26.91 -7.87 -11.87
CA THR A 203 27.94 -6.84 -11.64
C THR A 203 27.73 -5.55 -12.42
N GLU A 204 26.70 -5.50 -13.27
CA GLU A 204 26.28 -4.36 -14.07
C GLU A 204 24.87 -3.96 -13.60
N GLY A 205 24.64 -2.68 -13.34
CA GLY A 205 23.42 -2.24 -12.65
C GLY A 205 23.61 -1.98 -11.16
N TRP A 206 23.18 -0.79 -10.74
CA TRP A 206 23.29 -0.34 -9.35
C TRP A 206 22.40 -1.16 -8.42
N PHE A 207 21.19 -1.50 -8.85
CA PHE A 207 20.21 -2.19 -8.02
C PHE A 207 20.64 -3.62 -7.72
N ASP A 208 21.16 -4.33 -8.73
CA ASP A 208 21.63 -5.70 -8.57
C ASP A 208 22.83 -5.80 -7.64
N GLN A 209 23.81 -4.92 -7.80
CA GLN A 209 24.95 -4.85 -6.88
C GLN A 209 24.54 -4.40 -5.47
N PHE A 210 23.56 -3.51 -5.35
CA PHE A 210 22.99 -3.14 -4.05
C PHE A 210 22.30 -4.32 -3.37
N VAL A 211 21.50 -5.09 -4.10
CA VAL A 211 20.80 -6.26 -3.55
C VAL A 211 21.80 -7.37 -3.20
N ALA A 212 22.59 -7.80 -4.18
CA ALA A 212 23.48 -8.95 -4.03
C ALA A 212 24.68 -8.67 -3.14
N GLY A 213 25.26 -7.47 -3.25
CA GLY A 213 26.49 -7.09 -2.56
C GLY A 213 26.29 -6.43 -1.21
N TYR A 214 25.05 -6.12 -0.81
CA TYR A 214 24.76 -5.51 0.49
C TYR A 214 23.50 -6.06 1.14
N VAL A 215 22.35 -6.05 0.47
CA VAL A 215 21.07 -6.41 1.11
C VAL A 215 21.04 -7.87 1.53
N TRP A 216 21.54 -8.80 0.71
CA TRP A 216 21.59 -10.23 1.05
C TRP A 216 22.59 -10.58 2.16
N ASP A 217 23.54 -9.70 2.47
CA ASP A 217 24.47 -9.89 3.60
C ASP A 217 23.86 -9.42 4.94
N LEU A 218 22.72 -8.75 4.90
CA LEU A 218 22.01 -8.31 6.10
C LEU A 218 21.07 -9.40 6.60
N GLN A 219 20.85 -9.39 7.92
CA GLN A 219 19.89 -10.27 8.56
C GLN A 219 18.54 -9.55 8.75
N GLY A 220 17.47 -10.24 8.38
CA GLY A 220 16.11 -9.92 8.78
C GLY A 220 15.65 -10.87 9.88
N GLY A 221 14.69 -10.44 10.70
CA GLY A 221 14.15 -11.33 11.72
C GLY A 221 12.89 -10.79 12.36
N GLN A 222 12.05 -11.72 12.81
CA GLN A 222 10.93 -11.40 13.68
C GLN A 222 11.41 -11.23 15.12
N LEU A 223 10.67 -10.42 15.90
CA LEU A 223 11.00 -10.12 17.29
C LEU A 223 11.05 -11.38 18.16
N ALA A 224 10.20 -12.38 17.91
CA ALA A 224 10.24 -13.66 18.59
C ALA A 224 11.62 -14.32 18.52
N GLY A 225 12.18 -14.43 17.31
CA GLY A 225 13.50 -15.02 17.07
C GLY A 225 14.63 -14.16 17.66
N GLN A 226 14.51 -12.84 17.60
CA GLN A 226 15.50 -11.93 18.20
C GLN A 226 15.54 -12.00 19.74
N LEU A 227 14.40 -12.27 20.39
CA LEU A 227 14.30 -12.39 21.84
C LEU A 227 14.51 -13.83 22.34
N GLY A 228 14.65 -14.81 21.45
CA GLY A 228 14.70 -16.23 21.81
C GLY A 228 13.41 -16.73 22.49
N ILE A 229 12.27 -16.13 22.16
CA ILE A 229 10.97 -16.54 22.70
C ILE A 229 10.37 -17.57 21.74
N ASP A 230 10.82 -18.82 21.93
CA ASP A 230 10.39 -19.94 21.11
C ASP A 230 9.13 -20.58 21.71
N GLY A 231 8.07 -20.65 20.92
CA GLY A 231 6.86 -21.37 21.27
C GLY A 231 5.70 -21.06 20.33
N MET A 232 4.89 -22.07 20.05
CA MET A 232 3.81 -22.02 19.06
C MET A 232 2.85 -20.84 19.27
N PHE A 233 2.57 -20.48 20.53
CA PHE A 233 1.72 -19.32 20.87
C PHE A 233 2.51 -18.12 21.40
N THR A 234 3.56 -18.36 22.18
CA THR A 234 4.35 -17.29 22.82
C THR A 234 5.15 -16.48 21.82
N GLY A 235 5.74 -17.11 20.80
CA GLY A 235 6.43 -16.38 19.73
C GLY A 235 5.46 -15.46 18.98
N PRO A 236 4.41 -16.00 18.33
CA PRO A 236 3.50 -15.20 17.52
C PRO A 236 2.68 -14.17 18.31
N PHE A 237 2.01 -14.57 19.40
CA PHE A 237 1.10 -13.66 20.12
C PHE A 237 1.81 -12.75 21.11
N LEU A 238 2.75 -13.26 21.90
CA LEU A 238 3.42 -12.47 22.93
C LEU A 238 4.55 -11.64 22.32
N ALA A 239 5.48 -12.23 21.59
CA ALA A 239 6.60 -11.47 21.03
C ALA A 239 6.18 -10.67 19.79
N ASN A 240 5.75 -11.32 18.71
CA ASN A 240 5.51 -10.63 17.43
C ASN A 240 4.32 -9.66 17.51
N ALA A 241 3.14 -10.12 17.95
CA ALA A 241 1.95 -9.28 17.98
C ALA A 241 1.94 -8.30 19.16
N LEU A 242 2.06 -8.77 20.41
CA LEU A 242 1.92 -7.91 21.58
C LEU A 242 3.10 -6.94 21.74
N LEU A 243 4.33 -7.46 21.85
CA LEU A 243 5.51 -6.62 22.04
C LEU A 243 5.91 -5.89 20.74
N GLY A 244 5.83 -6.55 19.60
CA GLY A 244 6.30 -6.01 18.31
C GLY A 244 5.35 -5.00 17.67
N ALA A 245 4.03 -5.16 17.84
CA ALA A 245 3.04 -4.31 17.16
C ALA A 245 2.11 -3.56 18.12
N ILE A 246 1.47 -4.25 19.08
CA ILE A 246 0.38 -3.69 19.88
C ILE A 246 0.88 -2.65 20.89
N ILE A 247 1.89 -2.99 21.70
CA ILE A 247 2.43 -2.06 22.70
C ILE A 247 2.98 -0.79 22.02
N PRO A 248 3.84 -0.88 20.98
CA PRO A 248 4.31 0.31 20.26
C PRO A 248 3.15 1.15 19.67
N SER A 249 2.12 0.50 19.14
CA SER A 249 0.94 1.19 18.61
C SER A 249 0.14 1.91 19.70
N LEU A 250 -0.05 1.30 20.87
CA LEU A 250 -0.69 1.94 22.02
C LEU A 250 0.12 3.12 22.55
N LEU A 251 1.45 2.99 22.63
CA LEU A 251 2.34 4.07 23.03
C LEU A 251 2.27 5.24 22.04
N LEU A 252 2.28 4.96 20.74
CA LEU A 252 2.13 5.98 19.71
C LEU A 252 0.75 6.64 19.77
N MET A 253 -0.31 5.89 20.07
CA MET A 253 -1.65 6.45 20.27
C MET A 253 -1.72 7.35 21.50
N ILE A 254 -1.09 6.98 22.61
CA ILE A 254 -0.96 7.84 23.80
C ILE A 254 -0.19 9.11 23.45
N TYR A 255 0.90 8.99 22.68
CA TYR A 255 1.67 10.13 22.20
C TYR A 255 0.81 11.08 21.37
N LEU A 256 0.08 10.56 20.37
CA LEU A 256 -0.82 11.35 19.51
C LEU A 256 -1.92 12.05 20.30
N TYR A 257 -2.46 11.39 21.34
CA TYR A 257 -3.41 12.03 22.24
C TYR A 257 -2.76 13.24 22.93
N HIS A 258 -1.57 13.09 23.49
CA HIS A 258 -0.90 14.16 24.23
C HIS A 258 -0.44 15.31 23.32
N SER A 259 0.12 15.01 22.15
CA SER A 259 0.71 15.99 21.25
C SER A 259 -0.35 16.76 20.45
N ALA A 260 -1.36 16.07 19.92
CA ALA A 260 -2.28 16.64 18.93
C ALA A 260 -3.73 16.77 19.42
N TYR A 261 -4.25 15.83 20.22
CA TYR A 261 -5.69 15.78 20.51
C TYR A 261 -6.10 16.39 21.88
N LYS A 262 -5.26 16.27 22.90
CA LYS A 262 -5.55 16.57 24.32
C LYS A 262 -6.08 17.97 24.53
N LYS A 263 -5.37 19.00 24.03
CA LYS A 263 -5.76 20.41 24.21
C LYS A 263 -7.17 20.69 23.65
N GLY A 264 -7.46 20.18 22.46
CA GLY A 264 -8.76 20.34 21.82
C GLY A 264 -9.89 19.63 22.55
N TYR A 265 -9.62 18.41 23.04
CA TYR A 265 -10.59 17.64 23.83
C TYR A 265 -10.93 18.31 25.16
N LEU A 266 -9.92 18.67 25.97
CA LEU A 266 -10.13 19.28 27.29
C LEU A 266 -10.90 20.61 27.19
N ARG A 267 -10.60 21.42 26.16
CA ARG A 267 -11.32 22.66 25.87
C ARG A 267 -12.79 22.40 25.54
N ARG A 268 -13.09 21.42 24.68
CA ARG A 268 -14.49 21.06 24.33
C ARG A 268 -15.26 20.48 25.51
N ALA A 269 -14.60 19.69 26.34
CA ALA A 269 -15.18 19.07 27.52
C ALA A 269 -15.26 20.00 28.73
N LYS A 270 -14.69 21.22 28.66
CA LYS A 270 -14.61 22.20 29.75
C LYS A 270 -13.97 21.63 31.02
N ILE A 271 -12.91 20.83 30.86
CA ILE A 271 -12.17 20.20 31.96
C ILE A 271 -10.91 21.02 32.24
N GLU A 272 -10.87 21.67 33.41
CA GLU A 272 -9.73 22.50 33.83
C GLU A 272 -8.66 21.70 34.59
N ALA A 273 -9.08 20.74 35.42
CA ALA A 273 -8.19 19.88 36.21
C ALA A 273 -8.42 18.39 35.83
N PRO A 274 -7.81 17.91 34.74
CA PRO A 274 -8.05 16.56 34.24
C PRO A 274 -7.51 15.48 35.19
N ARG A 275 -8.32 14.45 35.42
CA ARG A 275 -7.89 13.23 36.12
C ARG A 275 -7.55 12.13 35.11
N MET A 276 -6.97 11.02 35.59
CA MET A 276 -6.64 9.87 34.74
C MET A 276 -7.86 9.36 33.94
N GLY A 277 -9.04 9.31 34.57
CA GLY A 277 -10.28 8.92 33.89
C GLY A 277 -10.65 9.83 32.71
N ASP A 278 -10.35 11.14 32.78
CA ASP A 278 -10.61 12.08 31.70
C ASP A 278 -9.63 11.90 30.55
N HIS A 279 -8.39 11.50 30.83
CA HIS A 279 -7.43 11.12 29.80
C HIS A 279 -7.86 9.85 29.07
N LEU A 280 -8.33 8.83 29.78
CA LEU A 280 -8.87 7.61 29.16
C LEU A 280 -10.08 7.90 28.27
N ARG A 281 -11.04 8.71 28.75
CA ARG A 281 -12.17 9.18 27.93
C ARG A 281 -11.73 10.00 26.74
N GLY A 282 -10.68 10.81 26.88
CA GLY A 282 -10.09 11.59 25.80
C GLY A 282 -9.47 10.72 24.72
N ILE A 283 -8.72 9.68 25.11
CA ILE A 283 -8.17 8.69 24.17
C ILE A 283 -9.30 7.95 23.47
N TRP A 284 -10.31 7.48 24.21
CA TRP A 284 -11.49 6.85 23.61
C TRP A 284 -12.20 7.78 22.61
N SER A 285 -12.41 9.05 22.99
CA SER A 285 -12.98 10.07 22.11
C SER A 285 -12.15 10.30 20.86
N MET A 286 -10.82 10.16 20.93
CA MET A 286 -9.93 10.25 19.77
C MET A 286 -10.12 9.06 18.84
N VAL A 287 -10.13 7.84 19.40
CA VAL A 287 -10.39 6.59 18.68
C VAL A 287 -11.75 6.61 17.98
N THR A 288 -12.79 7.10 18.64
CA THR A 288 -14.15 7.14 18.09
C THR A 288 -14.45 8.42 17.33
N SER A 289 -13.49 9.35 17.18
CA SER A 289 -13.70 10.64 16.50
C SER A 289 -14.05 10.48 15.02
N SER A 290 -13.60 9.40 14.38
CA SER A 290 -13.96 9.00 13.03
C SER A 290 -14.41 7.55 13.01
N ARG A 291 -15.71 7.34 13.20
CA ARG A 291 -16.33 6.01 13.18
C ARG A 291 -15.97 5.24 11.90
N ASN A 292 -16.02 5.90 10.74
CA ASN A 292 -15.75 5.26 9.47
C ASN A 292 -14.29 4.77 9.36
N THR A 293 -13.34 5.59 9.81
CA THR A 293 -11.92 5.24 9.79
C THR A 293 -11.61 4.09 10.76
N ALA A 294 -12.19 4.11 11.96
CA ALA A 294 -12.00 3.04 12.94
C ALA A 294 -12.58 1.70 12.42
N ILE A 295 -13.79 1.72 11.86
CA ILE A 295 -14.41 0.53 11.25
C ILE A 295 -13.55 0.04 10.08
N ALA A 296 -13.09 0.92 9.20
CA ALA A 296 -12.20 0.54 8.11
C ALA A 296 -10.94 -0.12 8.66
N GLY A 297 -10.28 0.46 9.67
CA GLY A 297 -9.09 -0.14 10.27
C GLY A 297 -9.33 -1.55 10.81
N LEU A 298 -10.46 -1.79 11.47
CA LEU A 298 -10.85 -3.13 11.91
C LEU A 298 -11.04 -4.09 10.72
N CYS A 299 -11.83 -3.70 9.72
CA CYS A 299 -12.09 -4.57 8.57
C CYS A 299 -10.82 -4.86 7.77
N LEU A 300 -9.96 -3.87 7.57
CA LEU A 300 -8.68 -4.02 6.87
C LEU A 300 -7.75 -4.99 7.62
N GLY A 301 -7.68 -4.91 8.95
CA GLY A 301 -6.87 -5.84 9.73
C GLY A 301 -7.32 -7.29 9.60
N VAL A 302 -8.63 -7.55 9.70
CA VAL A 302 -9.20 -8.91 9.53
C VAL A 302 -9.00 -9.43 8.12
N LEU A 303 -9.31 -8.62 7.10
CA LEU A 303 -9.19 -9.04 5.71
C LEU A 303 -7.74 -9.33 5.32
N ALA A 304 -6.77 -8.55 5.81
CA ALA A 304 -5.36 -8.79 5.53
C ALA A 304 -4.88 -10.14 6.10
N GLY A 305 -5.26 -10.47 7.34
CA GLY A 305 -4.98 -11.78 7.92
C GLY A 305 -5.72 -12.92 7.21
N GLY A 306 -6.98 -12.72 6.86
CA GLY A 306 -7.76 -13.71 6.11
C GLY A 306 -7.20 -13.98 4.71
N HIS A 307 -6.67 -12.96 4.04
CA HIS A 307 -5.98 -13.12 2.76
C HIS A 307 -4.70 -13.93 2.91
N MET A 308 -3.87 -13.59 3.90
CA MET A 308 -2.63 -14.32 4.21
C MET A 308 -2.88 -15.79 4.57
N TRP A 309 -3.95 -16.05 5.32
CA TRP A 309 -4.38 -17.42 5.60
C TRP A 309 -4.83 -18.14 4.33
N ALA A 310 -5.69 -17.54 3.52
CA ALA A 310 -6.21 -18.16 2.30
C ALA A 310 -5.11 -18.48 1.27
N THR A 311 -4.15 -17.57 1.07
CA THR A 311 -3.00 -17.82 0.19
C THR A 311 -2.07 -18.89 0.76
N GLY A 312 -1.80 -18.87 2.07
CA GLY A 312 -0.99 -19.88 2.75
C GLY A 312 -1.57 -21.28 2.64
N GLU A 313 -2.87 -21.45 2.89
CA GLU A 313 -3.58 -22.73 2.73
C GLU A 313 -3.56 -23.21 1.28
N LEU A 314 -3.72 -22.30 0.30
CA LEU A 314 -3.65 -22.67 -1.11
C LEU A 314 -2.24 -23.09 -1.53
N ARG A 315 -1.20 -22.46 -0.97
CA ARG A 315 0.19 -22.89 -1.18
C ARG A 315 0.44 -24.30 -0.66
N GLU A 316 -0.03 -24.60 0.55
CA GLU A 316 0.06 -25.95 1.11
C GLU A 316 -0.78 -26.96 0.30
N HIS A 317 -1.99 -26.58 -0.13
CA HIS A 317 -2.88 -27.44 -0.91
C HIS A 317 -2.30 -27.84 -2.27
N TYR A 318 -1.66 -26.89 -2.97
CA TYR A 318 -1.03 -27.14 -4.27
C TYR A 318 0.44 -27.56 -4.15
N GLU A 319 0.98 -27.68 -2.94
CA GLU A 319 2.40 -28.00 -2.68
C GLU A 319 3.38 -27.04 -3.37
N ILE A 320 3.00 -25.76 -3.51
CA ILE A 320 3.78 -24.72 -4.17
C ILE A 320 4.36 -23.75 -3.14
N PHE A 321 5.55 -23.22 -3.41
CA PHE A 321 6.07 -22.09 -2.64
C PHE A 321 5.60 -20.75 -3.21
N ASN A 322 5.51 -20.66 -4.54
CA ASN A 322 5.17 -19.45 -5.28
C ASN A 322 4.08 -19.72 -6.34
N PHE A 323 3.21 -18.75 -6.61
CA PHE A 323 2.21 -18.86 -7.67
C PHE A 323 2.78 -19.13 -9.08
N GLY A 324 4.04 -18.76 -9.34
CA GLY A 324 4.73 -19.03 -10.60
C GLY A 324 4.86 -20.53 -10.89
N GLU A 325 5.09 -21.34 -9.86
CA GLU A 325 5.14 -22.81 -9.99
C GLU A 325 3.80 -23.35 -10.48
N LEU A 326 2.69 -22.83 -9.93
CA LEU A 326 1.35 -23.19 -10.37
C LEU A 326 1.08 -22.76 -11.82
N LEU A 327 1.59 -21.61 -12.25
CA LEU A 327 1.51 -21.15 -13.63
C LEU A 327 2.32 -22.07 -14.57
N ALA A 328 3.52 -22.48 -14.16
CA ALA A 328 4.34 -23.42 -14.91
C ALA A 328 3.63 -24.78 -15.09
N GLU A 329 3.01 -25.31 -14.03
CA GLU A 329 2.15 -26.51 -14.08
C GLU A 329 0.90 -26.35 -14.95
N MET A 330 0.47 -25.11 -15.18
CA MET A 330 -0.63 -24.75 -16.08
C MET A 330 -0.15 -24.45 -17.51
N GLU A 331 1.13 -24.71 -17.81
CA GLU A 331 1.79 -24.44 -19.10
C GLU A 331 1.89 -22.92 -19.44
N TYR A 332 1.78 -22.05 -18.44
CA TYR A 332 2.00 -20.61 -18.56
C TYR A 332 3.43 -20.21 -18.13
N THR A 333 4.42 -20.53 -18.96
CA THR A 333 5.84 -20.26 -18.67
C THR A 333 6.34 -18.91 -19.19
N GLU A 334 5.62 -18.26 -20.10
CA GLU A 334 6.03 -16.96 -20.64
C GLU A 334 6.01 -15.88 -19.54
N GLY A 335 7.18 -15.29 -19.28
CA GLY A 335 7.34 -14.22 -18.30
C GLY A 335 7.52 -14.71 -16.85
N LEU A 336 7.72 -16.01 -16.61
CA LEU A 336 8.24 -16.48 -15.32
C LEU A 336 9.71 -16.08 -15.16
N SER A 337 10.17 -16.01 -13.91
CA SER A 337 11.60 -15.85 -13.61
C SER A 337 12.39 -17.12 -13.96
N MET A 338 13.71 -17.05 -13.88
CA MET A 338 14.61 -18.22 -13.99
C MET A 338 14.37 -19.28 -12.91
N GLN A 339 13.67 -18.94 -11.83
CA GLN A 339 13.30 -19.85 -10.74
C GLN A 339 11.85 -20.36 -10.88
N ASP A 340 11.20 -20.15 -12.03
CA ASP A 340 9.78 -20.41 -12.24
C ASP A 340 8.87 -19.67 -11.24
N THR A 341 9.32 -18.52 -10.73
CA THR A 341 8.58 -17.70 -9.77
C THR A 341 7.97 -16.46 -10.43
N VAL A 342 6.92 -15.94 -9.80
CA VAL A 342 6.45 -14.57 -10.01
C VAL A 342 6.45 -13.81 -8.69
N PHE A 343 6.31 -12.48 -8.72
CA PHE A 343 6.02 -11.77 -7.48
C PHE A 343 4.70 -12.28 -6.90
N ASP A 344 4.80 -12.97 -5.77
CA ASP A 344 3.70 -13.48 -5.00
C ASP A 344 4.09 -13.48 -3.51
N PRO A 345 3.76 -12.40 -2.77
CA PRO A 345 4.12 -12.31 -1.35
C PRO A 345 3.22 -13.20 -0.48
N GLY A 346 2.06 -13.64 -0.98
CA GLY A 346 1.05 -14.32 -0.18
C GLY A 346 0.38 -13.41 0.87
N TYR A 347 0.64 -12.11 0.84
CA TYR A 347 0.00 -11.14 1.74
C TYR A 347 -0.19 -9.79 1.04
N TRP A 348 -0.87 -8.86 1.72
CA TRP A 348 -1.16 -7.55 1.12
C TRP A 348 0.13 -6.76 0.81
N TYR A 349 0.34 -6.52 -0.48
CA TYR A 349 1.43 -5.74 -1.03
C TYR A 349 0.93 -4.89 -2.21
N ILE A 350 1.73 -3.92 -2.65
CA ILE A 350 1.38 -3.01 -3.75
C ILE A 350 2.55 -2.91 -4.74
N THR A 351 3.61 -2.23 -4.34
CA THR A 351 4.57 -1.66 -5.30
C THR A 351 5.25 -2.62 -6.28
N THR A 352 5.47 -3.89 -5.94
CA THR A 352 6.14 -4.82 -6.83
C THR A 352 5.25 -5.29 -7.97
N GLN A 353 3.97 -5.55 -7.71
CA GLN A 353 3.07 -5.92 -8.81
C GLN A 353 2.85 -4.76 -9.79
N GLU A 354 2.91 -3.51 -9.33
CA GLU A 354 2.89 -2.37 -10.24
C GLU A 354 4.18 -2.24 -11.05
N ALA A 355 5.33 -2.61 -10.48
CA ALA A 355 6.60 -2.65 -11.21
C ALA A 355 6.54 -3.68 -12.34
N GLN A 356 5.94 -4.84 -12.11
CA GLN A 356 5.73 -5.87 -13.15
C GLN A 356 4.90 -5.35 -14.33
N TRP A 357 3.88 -4.51 -14.10
CA TRP A 357 3.13 -3.88 -15.20
C TRP A 357 3.99 -2.92 -16.03
N GLY A 358 4.83 -2.11 -15.36
CA GLY A 358 5.77 -1.21 -16.04
C GLY A 358 6.78 -2.01 -16.87
N ALA A 359 7.37 -3.04 -16.27
CA ALA A 359 8.33 -3.91 -16.92
C ALA A 359 7.70 -4.67 -18.11
N TRP A 360 6.50 -5.23 -17.95
CA TRP A 360 5.79 -5.91 -19.04
C TRP A 360 5.52 -4.98 -20.22
N ALA A 361 5.10 -3.74 -19.95
CA ALA A 361 4.87 -2.76 -21.01
C ALA A 361 6.16 -2.36 -21.74
N MET A 362 7.28 -2.27 -21.01
CA MET A 362 8.59 -1.95 -21.57
C MET A 362 9.20 -3.12 -22.36
N ASP A 363 9.04 -4.35 -21.85
CA ASP A 363 9.44 -5.58 -22.52
C ASP A 363 8.72 -5.76 -23.86
N LYS A 364 7.39 -5.57 -23.88
CA LYS A 364 6.62 -5.57 -25.13
C LYS A 364 6.98 -4.40 -26.07
N ALA A 365 7.61 -3.35 -25.57
CA ALA A 365 8.17 -2.25 -26.37
C ALA A 365 9.60 -2.53 -26.87
N GLY A 366 10.18 -3.69 -26.56
CA GLY A 366 11.50 -4.14 -27.01
C GLY A 366 12.65 -3.72 -26.09
N VAL A 367 12.37 -3.31 -24.86
CA VAL A 367 13.41 -3.03 -23.85
C VAL A 367 13.59 -4.27 -22.98
N ASP A 368 14.81 -4.80 -22.90
CA ASP A 368 15.09 -5.95 -22.02
C ASP A 368 14.90 -5.54 -20.55
N MET A 369 13.97 -6.21 -19.88
CA MET A 369 13.65 -6.00 -18.47
C MET A 369 14.02 -7.21 -17.61
N THR A 370 14.56 -8.27 -18.20
CA THR A 370 14.82 -9.55 -17.54
C THR A 370 16.28 -9.79 -17.18
N ASP A 371 17.22 -9.03 -17.75
CA ASP A 371 18.61 -9.03 -17.32
C ASP A 371 18.79 -8.23 -16.01
N ASN A 372 18.24 -8.75 -14.91
CA ASN A 372 18.47 -8.26 -13.55
C ASN A 372 17.95 -9.27 -12.51
N ILE A 373 18.46 -9.20 -11.27
CA ILE A 373 18.00 -10.04 -10.15
C ILE A 373 16.49 -9.86 -9.90
N PHE A 374 16.00 -8.61 -10.01
CA PHE A 374 14.64 -8.32 -9.60
C PHE A 374 13.59 -9.06 -10.43
N PHE A 375 13.61 -8.92 -11.75
CA PHE A 375 12.65 -9.57 -12.65
C PHE A 375 13.16 -10.89 -13.19
N GLY A 376 14.44 -10.97 -13.57
CA GLY A 376 15.02 -12.18 -14.18
C GLY A 376 15.10 -13.35 -13.21
N LEU A 377 15.56 -13.10 -11.98
CA LEU A 377 15.78 -14.17 -11.00
C LEU A 377 14.55 -14.45 -10.12
N GLU A 378 13.92 -13.40 -9.58
CA GLU A 378 13.00 -13.57 -8.44
C GLU A 378 11.52 -13.33 -8.76
N ASN A 379 11.17 -12.33 -9.57
CA ASN A 379 9.78 -11.85 -9.67
C ASN A 379 9.10 -12.11 -11.01
N GLY A 380 9.85 -12.38 -12.08
CA GLY A 380 9.28 -12.52 -13.42
C GLY A 380 8.53 -11.27 -13.91
N ILE A 381 8.08 -11.34 -15.15
CA ILE A 381 7.25 -10.34 -15.83
C ILE A 381 6.06 -11.06 -16.48
N PRO A 382 5.19 -11.72 -15.70
CA PRO A 382 4.07 -12.48 -16.25
C PRO A 382 3.09 -11.54 -16.96
N ASN A 383 2.34 -12.08 -17.92
CA ASN A 383 1.26 -11.34 -18.56
C ASN A 383 0.29 -10.77 -17.48
N PRO A 384 -0.05 -9.47 -17.51
CA PRO A 384 -0.93 -8.85 -16.51
C PRO A 384 -2.27 -9.56 -16.30
N LEU A 385 -2.76 -10.29 -17.30
CA LEU A 385 -4.01 -11.07 -17.21
C LEU A 385 -3.91 -12.30 -16.31
N ILE A 386 -2.71 -12.84 -16.12
CA ILE A 386 -2.46 -14.02 -15.26
C ILE A 386 -1.66 -13.66 -14.00
N ASN A 387 -1.38 -12.37 -13.78
CA ASN A 387 -0.64 -11.90 -12.61
C ASN A 387 -1.57 -11.73 -11.40
N ALA A 388 -1.51 -12.68 -10.44
CA ALA A 388 -2.40 -12.69 -9.29
C ALA A 388 -2.30 -11.44 -8.38
N PRO A 389 -1.11 -11.01 -7.89
CA PRO A 389 -1.02 -9.75 -7.14
C PRO A 389 -1.38 -8.51 -7.96
N GLY A 390 -1.15 -8.49 -9.27
CA GLY A 390 -1.65 -7.44 -10.16
C GLY A 390 -3.18 -7.31 -10.09
N TRP A 391 -3.89 -8.43 -10.11
CA TRP A 391 -5.35 -8.45 -9.97
C TRP A 391 -5.85 -7.98 -8.60
N MET A 392 -5.06 -8.07 -7.54
CA MET A 392 -5.40 -7.42 -6.26
C MET A 392 -5.42 -5.89 -6.40
N SER A 393 -4.46 -5.28 -7.11
CA SER A 393 -4.46 -3.83 -7.35
C SER A 393 -5.64 -3.39 -8.21
N ILE A 394 -6.01 -4.17 -9.23
CA ILE A 394 -7.24 -3.96 -10.01
C ILE A 394 -8.48 -4.11 -9.12
N GLY A 395 -8.52 -5.15 -8.29
CA GLY A 395 -9.58 -5.38 -7.31
C GLY A 395 -9.76 -4.18 -6.37
N ILE A 396 -8.68 -3.58 -5.87
CA ILE A 396 -8.74 -2.37 -5.03
C ILE A 396 -9.39 -1.21 -5.76
N ILE A 397 -9.03 -0.98 -7.03
CA ILE A 397 -9.63 0.07 -7.86
C ILE A 397 -11.13 -0.19 -8.05
N LEU A 398 -11.51 -1.42 -8.41
CA LEU A 398 -12.90 -1.82 -8.62
C LEU A 398 -13.74 -1.74 -7.34
N GLY A 399 -13.21 -2.22 -6.22
CA GLY A 399 -13.83 -2.15 -4.90
C GLY A 399 -14.07 -0.71 -4.46
N ALA A 400 -13.08 0.16 -4.64
CA ALA A 400 -13.21 1.58 -4.37
C ALA A 400 -14.27 2.25 -5.29
N ALA A 401 -14.31 1.86 -6.56
CA ALA A 401 -15.32 2.35 -7.50
C ALA A 401 -16.74 1.93 -7.08
N VAL A 402 -16.94 0.67 -6.65
CA VAL A 402 -18.25 0.17 -6.18
C VAL A 402 -18.80 1.04 -5.06
N ILE A 403 -18.01 1.30 -4.02
CA ILE A 403 -18.48 2.08 -2.87
C ILE A 403 -18.57 3.58 -3.19
N ALA A 404 -17.69 4.13 -4.03
CA ALA A 404 -17.75 5.52 -4.48
C ALA A 404 -19.01 5.78 -5.33
N LEU A 405 -19.38 4.85 -6.21
CA LEU A 405 -20.60 4.91 -7.01
C LEU A 405 -21.86 4.80 -6.13
N TRP A 406 -21.86 3.87 -5.17
CA TRP A 406 -22.97 3.70 -4.22
C TRP A 406 -23.18 4.95 -3.35
N ARG A 407 -22.08 5.56 -2.88
CA ARG A 407 -22.11 6.81 -2.10
C ARG A 407 -22.31 8.07 -2.93
N ARG A 408 -22.35 7.95 -4.27
CA ARG A 408 -22.43 9.07 -5.22
C ARG A 408 -21.25 10.04 -5.08
N GLU A 409 -20.09 9.52 -4.68
CA GLU A 409 -18.82 10.25 -4.56
C GLU A 409 -17.96 10.13 -5.83
N PHE A 410 -18.24 9.17 -6.71
CA PHE A 410 -17.51 8.98 -7.96
C PHE A 410 -17.63 10.21 -8.87
N LYS A 411 -16.49 10.74 -9.31
CA LYS A 411 -16.42 11.86 -10.26
C LYS A 411 -15.08 11.85 -10.99
N TRP A 412 -15.13 11.95 -12.32
CA TRP A 412 -13.95 12.18 -13.13
C TRP A 412 -13.27 13.50 -12.74
N LYS A 413 -12.03 13.39 -12.26
CA LYS A 413 -11.17 14.52 -11.91
C LYS A 413 -9.93 14.44 -12.78
N ILE A 414 -9.81 15.38 -13.70
CA ILE A 414 -8.67 15.50 -14.62
C ILE A 414 -7.66 16.45 -13.96
N PRO A 415 -6.39 16.06 -13.79
CA PRO A 415 -5.36 16.94 -13.25
C PRO A 415 -5.03 18.05 -14.25
N ASN A 416 -4.69 19.24 -13.74
CA ASN A 416 -4.00 20.23 -14.56
C ASN A 416 -2.53 19.80 -14.78
N LEU A 417 -1.82 20.49 -15.68
CA LEU A 417 -0.44 20.13 -16.04
C LEU A 417 0.48 20.09 -14.81
N GLU A 418 0.34 21.05 -13.92
CA GLU A 418 1.13 21.14 -12.69
C GLU A 418 0.89 19.94 -11.75
N ALA A 419 -0.36 19.60 -11.48
CA ALA A 419 -0.69 18.42 -10.68
C ALA A 419 -0.25 17.12 -11.35
N ALA A 420 -0.26 17.06 -12.69
CA ALA A 420 0.28 15.93 -13.44
C ALA A 420 1.80 15.81 -13.29
N VAL A 421 2.54 16.93 -13.36
CA VAL A 421 3.99 16.95 -13.10
C VAL A 421 4.29 16.49 -11.68
N PHE A 422 3.57 17.00 -10.68
CA PHE A 422 3.74 16.54 -9.30
C PHE A 422 3.38 15.07 -9.09
N ALA A 423 2.35 14.57 -9.76
CA ALA A 423 1.99 13.17 -9.75
C ALA A 423 3.11 12.28 -10.31
N ILE A 424 3.74 12.69 -11.42
CA ILE A 424 4.82 11.96 -12.07
C ILE A 424 6.12 12.04 -11.26
N VAL A 425 6.52 13.23 -10.81
CA VAL A 425 7.76 13.39 -10.03
C VAL A 425 7.63 12.71 -8.67
N GLY A 426 6.51 12.92 -7.98
CA GLY A 426 6.26 12.28 -6.69
C GLY A 426 6.10 10.76 -6.81
N GLY A 427 5.44 10.28 -7.87
CA GLY A 427 5.33 8.85 -8.16
C GLY A 427 6.69 8.20 -8.43
N ALA A 428 7.57 8.88 -9.17
CA ALA A 428 8.92 8.39 -9.43
C ALA A 428 9.77 8.29 -8.15
N LEU A 429 9.68 9.30 -7.28
CA LEU A 429 10.34 9.29 -5.97
C LEU A 429 9.80 8.18 -5.07
N MET A 430 8.49 7.95 -5.07
CA MET A 430 7.88 6.83 -4.38
C MET A 430 8.36 5.48 -4.94
N GLY A 431 8.47 5.34 -6.25
CA GLY A 431 9.02 4.12 -6.86
C GLY A 431 10.46 3.85 -6.42
N LEU A 432 11.33 4.85 -6.56
CA LEU A 432 12.73 4.78 -6.15
C LEU A 432 12.87 4.41 -4.66
N GLY A 433 12.17 5.14 -3.79
CA GLY A 433 12.21 4.90 -2.35
C GLY A 433 11.69 3.51 -1.98
N ALA A 434 10.67 3.00 -2.70
CA ALA A 434 10.12 1.67 -2.46
C ALA A 434 11.06 0.53 -2.88
N ARG A 435 11.93 0.73 -3.88
CA ARG A 435 12.96 -0.25 -4.24
C ARG A 435 14.13 -0.22 -3.25
N ILE A 436 14.62 0.96 -2.88
CA ILE A 436 15.72 1.10 -1.91
C ILE A 436 15.31 0.55 -0.53
N ALA A 437 14.07 0.79 -0.09
CA ALA A 437 13.58 0.31 1.20
C ALA A 437 13.06 -1.15 1.17
N MET A 438 13.15 -1.84 0.03
CA MET A 438 12.58 -3.17 -0.19
C MET A 438 11.07 -3.25 0.03
N GLY A 439 10.36 -2.13 -0.05
CA GLY A 439 8.90 -2.09 -0.06
C GLY A 439 8.31 -0.71 0.17
N CYS A 440 7.00 -0.62 -0.02
CA CYS A 440 6.24 0.59 0.26
C CYS A 440 5.71 0.61 1.69
N ASN A 441 4.96 1.65 2.02
CA ASN A 441 4.25 1.76 3.30
C ASN A 441 3.38 0.54 3.67
N ILE A 442 2.90 -0.23 2.69
CA ILE A 442 2.19 -1.48 2.95
C ILE A 442 3.17 -2.62 3.26
N GLY A 443 4.06 -2.95 2.33
CA GLY A 443 5.00 -4.06 2.51
C GLY A 443 6.02 -3.80 3.62
N ALA A 444 6.75 -2.68 3.51
CA ALA A 444 7.86 -2.35 4.39
C ALA A 444 7.44 -1.79 5.75
N PHE A 445 6.19 -1.38 5.98
CA PHE A 445 5.71 -0.99 7.32
C PHE A 445 4.55 -1.84 7.81
N PHE A 446 3.44 -1.91 7.07
CA PHE A 446 2.24 -2.56 7.59
C PHE A 446 2.41 -4.08 7.74
N ALA A 447 2.91 -4.77 6.71
CA ALA A 447 3.12 -6.20 6.76
C ALA A 447 4.26 -6.60 7.71
N THR A 448 5.37 -5.87 7.70
CA THR A 448 6.53 -6.12 8.59
C THR A 448 6.18 -5.96 10.06
N VAL A 449 5.61 -4.82 10.47
CA VAL A 449 5.25 -4.57 11.88
C VAL A 449 4.26 -5.62 12.39
N THR A 450 3.28 -5.98 11.57
CA THR A 450 2.21 -6.90 12.00
C THR A 450 2.67 -8.34 12.12
N ASN A 451 3.74 -8.71 11.42
CA ASN A 451 4.43 -10.00 11.59
C ASN A 451 5.58 -9.96 12.60
N GLY A 452 5.73 -8.86 13.34
CA GLY A 452 6.75 -8.73 14.40
C GLY A 452 8.14 -8.36 13.90
N ASP A 453 8.29 -7.90 12.66
CA ASP A 453 9.56 -7.37 12.15
C ASP A 453 9.70 -5.87 12.47
N LEU A 454 10.77 -5.52 13.18
CA LEU A 454 11.05 -4.15 13.62
C LEU A 454 11.48 -3.21 12.49
N SER A 455 11.89 -3.75 11.34
CA SER A 455 12.22 -2.99 10.14
C SER A 455 11.12 -2.00 9.76
N GLY A 456 9.86 -2.36 9.99
CA GLY A 456 8.72 -1.50 9.66
C GLY A 456 8.61 -0.26 10.53
N TRP A 457 9.01 -0.31 11.80
CA TRP A 457 9.05 0.90 12.63
C TRP A 457 10.15 1.86 12.16
N VAL A 458 11.28 1.32 11.69
CA VAL A 458 12.36 2.11 11.07
C VAL A 458 11.87 2.75 9.77
N PHE A 459 11.15 2.01 8.94
CA PHE A 459 10.51 2.54 7.74
C PHE A 459 9.55 3.68 8.07
N LEU A 460 8.67 3.49 9.07
CA LEU A 460 7.72 4.53 9.49
C LEU A 460 8.44 5.81 9.91
N ALA A 461 9.54 5.70 10.65
CA ALA A 461 10.35 6.84 11.08
C ALA A 461 10.96 7.59 9.88
N GLY A 462 11.56 6.86 8.93
CA GLY A 462 12.10 7.44 7.71
C GLY A 462 11.04 8.12 6.85
N MET A 463 9.90 7.44 6.64
CA MET A 463 8.76 7.96 5.89
C MET A 463 8.18 9.21 6.56
N ALA A 464 8.07 9.24 7.89
CA ALA A 464 7.59 10.40 8.61
C ALA A 464 8.55 11.59 8.47
N ALA A 465 9.87 11.36 8.56
CA ALA A 465 10.88 12.39 8.35
C ALA A 465 10.86 12.92 6.91
N GLY A 466 10.78 12.03 5.92
CA GLY A 466 10.64 12.39 4.50
C GLY A 466 9.40 13.22 4.23
N GLY A 467 8.25 12.82 4.79
CA GLY A 467 7.00 13.55 4.67
C GLY A 467 7.05 14.93 5.32
N TYR A 468 7.70 15.07 6.47
CA TYR A 468 7.93 16.37 7.11
C TYR A 468 8.77 17.30 6.22
N LEU A 469 9.89 16.79 5.67
CA LEU A 469 10.73 17.55 4.74
C LEU A 469 9.97 17.91 3.45
N GLY A 470 9.16 17.00 2.93
CA GLY A 470 8.32 17.23 1.77
C GLY A 470 7.30 18.34 2.00
N VAL A 471 6.64 18.38 3.16
CA VAL A 471 5.71 19.46 3.51
C VAL A 471 6.43 20.81 3.59
N LYS A 472 7.62 20.85 4.19
CA LYS A 472 8.41 22.07 4.28
C LYS A 472 8.85 22.57 2.89
N ALA A 473 9.31 21.67 2.04
CA ALA A 473 9.69 22.00 0.66
C ALA A 473 8.49 22.48 -0.17
N PHE A 474 7.34 21.82 -0.03
CA PHE A 474 6.10 22.19 -0.71
C PHE A 474 5.61 23.58 -0.29
N ASN A 475 5.61 23.87 1.02
CA ASN A 475 5.21 25.19 1.53
C ASN A 475 6.16 26.28 1.03
N TRP A 476 7.48 26.04 1.09
CA TRP A 476 8.48 26.98 0.57
C TRP A 476 8.27 27.26 -0.92
N TRP A 477 7.98 26.24 -1.72
CA TRP A 477 7.71 26.40 -3.14
C TRP A 477 6.44 27.22 -3.42
N MET A 478 5.37 26.98 -2.66
CA MET A 478 4.13 27.76 -2.75
C MET A 478 4.34 29.24 -2.37
N GLU A 479 5.12 29.50 -1.32
CA GLU A 479 5.47 30.86 -0.90
C GLU A 479 6.31 31.59 -1.96
N TRP A 480 7.31 30.91 -2.53
CA TRP A 480 8.15 31.46 -3.60
C TRP A 480 7.32 31.85 -4.82
N ARG A 481 6.40 30.98 -5.26
CA ARG A 481 5.55 31.25 -6.41
C ARG A 481 4.55 32.39 -6.19
N ALA A 482 3.97 32.48 -5.00
CA ALA A 482 3.08 33.59 -4.65
C ALA A 482 3.83 34.95 -4.69
N GLY A 483 5.11 34.97 -4.32
CA GLY A 483 5.95 36.17 -4.41
C GLY A 483 6.33 36.58 -5.83
N ASP A 484 6.45 35.63 -6.77
CA ASP A 484 6.71 35.92 -8.18
C ASP A 484 5.45 36.47 -8.89
N ASP A 485 4.26 35.98 -8.54
CA ASP A 485 2.99 36.49 -9.09
C ASP A 485 2.74 37.96 -8.67
N ASP A 486 3.20 38.37 -7.49
CA ASP A 486 3.14 39.77 -7.02
C ASP A 486 4.12 40.71 -7.77
N LEU A 487 5.14 40.17 -8.45
CA LEU A 487 6.10 40.94 -9.27
C LEU A 487 5.68 41.04 -10.76
N ALA A 488 4.62 40.33 -11.15
CA ALA A 488 4.11 40.28 -12.52
C ALA A 488 2.91 41.21 -12.79
N ILE A 489 2.55 42.09 -11.83
CA ILE A 489 1.46 43.08 -11.93
C ILE A 489 1.99 44.50 -12.19
#